data_AF-A0A453QAW8-F1
#
_entry.id   AF-A0A453QAW8-F1
#
_cell.length_a   1.000
_cell.length_b   1.000
_cell.length_c   1.000
_cell.angle_alpha   90.00
_cell.angle_beta   90.00
_cell.angle_gamma   90.00
#
_symmetry.space_group_name_H-M   'P 1'
#
loop_
_entity.id
_entity.type
_entity.pdbx_description
1 polymer ?
#
loop_
_entity_poly.entity_id
_entity_poly.type
_entity_poly.pdbx_seq_one_letter_code
_entity_poly.pdbx_strand_id
1 'polypeptide(L)'
;MLVNWLVSPTIAVPFGLHQKPQLLKHFCKELILTFLCLNFVQKQVRELEIERSSMVIEDEESVKDYYDLLQQYRTLKKDVRDIVLSPKYVLPFLQSGRLVRVQYSTDESTFSIDENVSWGIIINFEKVKTNAEGNIHTLFSVSFAILFMGFTLQL
;
A
#
# COMPACT_ATOMS: atom_id res chain seq x y z
N MET A 1 58.81 35.14 -0.20
CA MET A 1 58.39 34.40 1.01
C MET A 1 57.67 33.14 0.51
N LEU A 2 58.29 32.05 0.07
CA LEU A 2 59.30 31.20 0.73
C LEU A 2 59.05 31.07 2.22
N VAL A 3 58.18 30.15 2.60
CA VAL A 3 58.22 29.51 3.91
C VAL A 3 58.56 28.04 3.67
N ASN A 4 59.83 27.75 3.93
CA ASN A 4 60.39 26.42 4.13
C ASN A 4 59.62 25.68 5.22
N TRP A 5 59.26 24.43 4.97
CA TRP A 5 59.48 23.35 5.92
C TRP A 5 59.95 22.12 5.14
N LEU A 6 61.26 22.01 5.04
CA LEU A 6 61.97 20.78 4.72
C LEU A 6 62.52 20.28 6.05
N VAL A 7 61.88 19.28 6.65
CA VAL A 7 62.51 18.41 7.66
C VAL A 7 62.27 16.96 7.24
N SER A 8 63.15 16.55 6.32
CA SER A 8 63.88 15.29 6.28
C SER A 8 63.18 13.92 6.20
N PRO A 9 63.92 12.90 5.69
CA PRO A 9 63.43 11.87 4.79
C PRO A 9 63.21 10.53 5.50
N THR A 10 62.77 9.54 4.72
CA THR A 10 62.60 8.10 5.05
C THR A 10 61.15 7.71 5.27
N ILE A 11 60.45 7.39 4.18
CA ILE A 11 59.89 6.06 3.88
C ILE A 11 59.55 6.11 2.38
N ALA A 12 60.31 5.37 1.57
CA ALA A 12 59.88 5.04 0.22
C ALA A 12 58.68 4.09 0.34
N VAL A 13 57.46 4.61 0.18
CA VAL A 13 56.30 3.76 -0.13
C VAL A 13 56.14 3.77 -1.65
N PRO A 14 56.50 2.69 -2.36
CA PRO A 14 56.15 2.55 -3.76
C PRO A 14 54.69 2.07 -3.82
N PHE A 15 53.72 2.95 -3.57
CA PHE A 15 52.32 2.63 -3.87
C PHE A 15 52.04 3.02 -5.33
N GLY A 16 52.45 2.09 -6.19
CA GLY A 16 52.32 2.17 -7.63
C GLY A 16 50.90 2.40 -8.11
N LEU A 17 50.85 2.96 -9.31
CA LEU A 17 49.71 3.27 -10.18
C LEU A 17 48.84 2.04 -10.53
N HIS A 18 48.32 1.30 -9.56
CA HIS A 18 47.55 0.05 -9.78
C HIS A 18 46.06 0.14 -9.40
N GLN A 19 45.61 1.27 -8.84
CA GLN A 19 44.21 1.45 -8.39
C GLN A 19 43.29 2.11 -9.44
N LYS A 20 43.86 2.76 -10.48
CA LYS A 20 43.10 3.44 -11.54
C LYS A 20 42.22 2.51 -12.41
N PRO A 21 42.63 1.27 -12.78
CA PRO A 21 41.81 0.40 -13.62
C PRO A 21 40.67 -0.31 -12.86
N GLN A 22 40.76 -0.46 -11.54
CA GLN A 22 39.69 -1.11 -10.74
C GLN A 22 38.48 -0.19 -10.56
N LEU A 23 38.75 1.09 -10.36
CA LEU A 23 37.73 2.12 -10.25
C LEU A 23 37.01 2.30 -11.60
N LEU A 24 37.74 2.31 -12.72
CA LEU A 24 37.14 2.32 -14.06
C LEU A 24 36.26 1.07 -14.32
N LYS A 25 36.69 -0.11 -13.88
CA LYS A 25 35.88 -1.35 -13.98
C LYS A 25 34.60 -1.27 -13.14
N HIS A 26 34.65 -0.66 -11.96
CA HIS A 26 33.48 -0.45 -11.11
C HIS A 26 32.50 0.54 -11.74
N PHE A 27 32.99 1.69 -12.19
CA PHE A 27 32.20 2.70 -12.88
C PHE A 27 31.59 2.17 -14.19
N CYS A 28 32.33 1.40 -14.99
CA CYS A 28 31.77 0.73 -16.17
C CYS A 28 30.68 -0.28 -15.79
N LYS A 29 30.85 -1.07 -14.72
CA LYS A 29 29.82 -2.01 -14.26
C LYS A 29 28.53 -1.29 -13.84
N GLU A 30 28.64 -0.21 -13.05
CA GLU A 30 27.48 0.57 -12.64
C GLU A 30 26.80 1.27 -13.82
N LEU A 31 27.58 1.82 -14.76
CA LEU A 31 27.07 2.49 -15.94
C LEU A 31 26.35 1.51 -16.89
N ILE A 32 26.89 0.29 -17.04
CA ILE A 32 26.26 -0.78 -17.83
C ILE A 32 24.97 -1.27 -17.17
N LEU A 33 24.96 -1.47 -15.85
CA LEU A 33 23.75 -1.89 -15.14
C LEU A 33 22.64 -0.85 -15.22
N THR A 34 22.99 0.43 -15.04
CA THR A 34 22.04 1.54 -15.16
C THR A 34 21.48 1.62 -16.58
N PHE A 35 22.33 1.49 -17.59
CA PHE A 35 21.92 1.48 -19.00
C PHE A 35 21.01 0.28 -19.33
N LEU A 36 21.34 -0.92 -18.85
CA LEU A 36 20.53 -2.12 -19.08
C LEU A 36 19.16 -1.99 -18.41
N CYS A 37 19.11 -1.50 -17.16
CA CYS A 37 17.88 -1.25 -16.43
C CYS A 37 17.01 -0.20 -17.14
N LEU A 38 17.62 0.89 -17.63
CA LEU A 38 16.93 1.91 -18.40
C LEU A 38 16.32 1.32 -19.68
N ASN A 39 17.08 0.54 -20.45
CA ASN A 39 16.57 -0.11 -21.65
C ASN A 39 15.44 -1.12 -21.35
N PHE A 40 15.54 -1.85 -20.24
CA PHE A 40 14.50 -2.79 -19.81
C PHE A 40 13.20 -2.07 -19.47
N VAL A 41 13.26 -1.00 -18.66
CA VAL A 41 12.09 -0.19 -18.32
C VAL A 41 11.50 0.48 -19.57
N GLN A 42 12.34 1.01 -20.46
CA GLN A 42 11.92 1.62 -21.73
C GLN A 42 11.17 0.64 -22.63
N LYS A 43 11.59 -0.63 -22.68
CA LYS A 43 10.87 -1.68 -23.41
C LYS A 43 9.51 -1.98 -22.80
N GLN A 44 9.45 -2.16 -21.47
CA GLN A 44 8.18 -2.43 -20.79
C GLN A 44 7.18 -1.28 -20.94
N VAL A 45 7.63 -0.02 -20.82
CA VAL A 45 6.77 1.15 -21.06
C VAL A 45 6.20 1.13 -22.47
N ARG A 46 7.04 0.86 -23.48
CA ARG A 46 6.59 0.79 -24.87
C ARG A 46 5.57 -0.32 -25.11
N GLU A 47 5.79 -1.51 -24.53
CA GLU A 47 4.84 -2.63 -24.64
C GLU A 47 3.49 -2.27 -24.02
N LEU A 48 3.48 -1.64 -22.84
CA LEU A 48 2.27 -1.18 -22.17
C LEU A 48 1.58 -0.02 -22.91
N GLU A 49 2.34 0.88 -23.54
CA GLU A 49 1.79 1.95 -24.37
C GLU A 49 1.10 1.40 -25.62
N ILE A 50 1.67 0.35 -26.23
CA ILE A 50 1.05 -0.35 -27.38
C ILE A 50 -0.24 -1.04 -26.94
N GLU A 51 -0.20 -1.76 -25.82
CA GLU A 51 -1.39 -2.42 -25.25
C GLU A 51 -2.49 -1.40 -24.95
N ARG A 52 -2.15 -0.30 -24.26
CA ARG A 52 -3.09 0.80 -23.98
C ARG A 52 -3.66 1.41 -25.25
N SER A 53 -2.82 1.68 -26.26
CA SER A 53 -3.26 2.29 -27.52
C SER A 53 -4.11 1.34 -28.37
N SER A 54 -3.95 0.02 -28.18
CA SER A 54 -4.78 -0.99 -28.84
C SER A 54 -6.17 -1.12 -28.22
N MET A 55 -6.34 -0.67 -26.97
CA MET A 55 -7.61 -0.70 -26.26
C MET A 55 -8.45 0.50 -26.68
N VAL A 56 -9.40 0.27 -27.59
CA VAL A 56 -10.36 1.30 -28.03
C VAL A 56 -11.58 1.25 -27.11
N ILE A 57 -11.82 2.36 -26.40
CA ILE A 57 -13.01 2.56 -25.57
C ILE A 57 -13.92 3.53 -26.32
N GLU A 58 -15.20 3.17 -26.47
CA GLU A 58 -16.21 4.05 -27.06
C GLU A 58 -16.47 5.24 -26.11
N ASP A 59 -16.52 6.46 -26.66
CA ASP A 59 -16.79 7.71 -25.93
C ASP A 59 -15.95 7.89 -24.64
N GLU A 60 -14.62 7.86 -24.77
CA GLU A 60 -13.66 7.93 -23.65
C GLU A 60 -13.92 9.10 -22.69
N GLU A 61 -14.34 10.26 -23.20
CA GLU A 61 -14.65 11.44 -22.38
C GLU A 61 -15.83 11.18 -21.42
N SER A 62 -16.94 10.63 -21.93
CA SER A 62 -18.10 10.32 -21.09
C SER A 62 -17.83 9.18 -20.11
N VAL A 63 -17.06 8.18 -20.52
CA VAL A 63 -16.69 7.05 -19.65
C VAL A 63 -15.77 7.52 -18.54
N LYS A 64 -14.82 8.40 -18.84
CA LYS A 64 -13.93 9.01 -17.86
C LYS A 64 -14.70 9.82 -16.82
N ASP A 65 -15.61 10.69 -17.25
CA ASP A 65 -16.43 11.49 -16.34
C ASP A 65 -17.28 10.60 -15.41
N TYR A 66 -17.87 9.54 -15.95
CA TYR A 66 -18.60 8.55 -15.16
C TYR A 66 -17.71 7.83 -14.14
N TYR A 67 -16.51 7.43 -14.56
CA TYR A 67 -15.56 6.76 -13.68
C TYR A 67 -15.06 7.67 -12.55
N ASP A 68 -14.77 8.93 -12.87
CA ASP A 68 -14.37 9.94 -11.89
C ASP A 68 -15.47 10.16 -10.84
N LEU A 69 -16.74 10.21 -11.28
CA LEU A 69 -17.88 10.28 -10.36
C LEU A 69 -17.98 9.04 -9.48
N LEU A 70 -17.77 7.85 -10.04
CA LEU A 70 -17.79 6.59 -9.28
C LEU A 70 -16.68 6.54 -8.24
N GLN A 71 -15.48 7.03 -8.58
CA GLN A 71 -14.35 7.10 -7.66
C GLN A 71 -14.65 8.08 -6.52
N GLN A 72 -15.19 9.25 -6.82
CA GLN A 72 -15.63 10.22 -5.80
C GLN A 72 -16.68 9.60 -4.87
N TYR A 73 -17.67 8.90 -5.43
CA TYR A 73 -18.68 8.20 -4.65
C TYR A 73 -18.08 7.14 -3.71
N ARG A 74 -17.11 6.34 -4.19
CA ARG A 74 -16.42 5.33 -3.37
C ARG A 74 -15.66 5.97 -2.20
N THR A 75 -14.94 7.06 -2.45
CA THR A 75 -14.24 7.82 -1.42
C THR A 75 -15.21 8.36 -0.39
N LEU A 76 -16.27 9.04 -0.83
CA LEU A 76 -17.26 9.61 0.07
C LEU A 76 -17.97 8.53 0.92
N LYS A 77 -18.31 7.38 0.31
CA LYS A 77 -18.90 6.25 1.03
C LYS A 77 -17.97 5.69 2.11
N LYS A 78 -16.66 5.67 1.86
CA LYS A 78 -15.65 5.30 2.85
C LYS A 78 -15.58 6.31 3.97
N ASP A 79 -15.52 7.60 3.66
CA ASP A 79 -15.46 8.68 4.66
C ASP A 79 -16.69 8.66 5.59
N VAL A 80 -17.89 8.49 5.01
CA VAL A 80 -19.13 8.34 5.78
C VAL A 80 -19.06 7.13 6.72
N ARG A 81 -18.56 5.98 6.24
CA ARG A 81 -18.36 4.79 7.07
C ARG A 81 -17.40 5.07 8.22
N ASP A 82 -16.28 5.73 7.96
CA ASP A 82 -15.26 6.03 8.97
C ASP A 82 -15.80 7.00 10.04
N ILE A 83 -16.63 7.98 9.64
CA ILE A 83 -17.31 8.88 10.57
C ILE A 83 -18.30 8.11 11.43
N VAL A 84 -19.17 7.29 10.83
CA VAL A 84 -20.22 6.54 11.56
C VAL A 84 -19.60 5.51 12.51
N LEU A 85 -18.52 4.85 12.10
CA LEU A 85 -17.79 3.87 12.91
C LEU A 85 -16.82 4.51 13.90
N SER A 86 -16.71 5.84 13.92
CA SER A 86 -15.91 6.52 14.92
C SER A 86 -16.38 6.13 16.33
N PRO A 87 -15.47 5.83 17.27
CA PRO A 87 -15.82 5.39 18.61
C PRO A 87 -16.81 6.32 19.32
N LYS A 88 -16.79 7.62 19.03
CA LYS A 88 -17.72 8.57 19.66
C LYS A 88 -19.20 8.31 19.29
N TYR A 89 -19.46 7.85 18.06
CA TYR A 89 -20.82 7.67 17.56
C TYR A 89 -21.31 6.23 17.65
N VAL A 90 -20.44 5.24 17.43
CA VAL A 90 -20.85 3.83 17.35
C VAL A 90 -21.15 3.19 18.71
N LEU A 91 -20.49 3.66 19.78
CA LEU A 91 -20.59 3.08 21.14
C LEU A 91 -22.02 2.86 21.67
N PRO A 92 -22.95 3.85 21.65
CA PRO A 92 -24.31 3.63 22.14
C PRO A 92 -25.11 2.63 21.29
N PHE A 93 -24.66 2.36 20.06
CA PHE A 93 -25.33 1.41 19.16
C PHE A 93 -24.77 0.00 19.24
N LEU A 94 -23.64 -0.22 19.92
CA LEU A 94 -23.03 -1.54 20.12
C LEU A 94 -23.64 -2.29 21.31
N GLN A 95 -24.96 -2.38 21.36
CA GLN A 95 -25.66 -3.21 22.33
C GLN A 95 -25.69 -4.66 21.86
N SER A 96 -25.57 -5.61 22.79
CA SER A 96 -25.70 -7.04 22.51
C SER A 96 -27.07 -7.34 21.90
N GLY A 97 -27.12 -8.31 20.98
CA GLY A 97 -28.34 -8.71 20.30
C GLY A 97 -28.72 -7.86 19.07
N ARG A 98 -27.95 -6.81 18.74
CA ARG A 98 -28.17 -6.05 17.50
C ARG A 98 -27.52 -6.73 16.30
N LEU A 99 -28.24 -6.69 15.18
CA LEU A 99 -27.78 -7.18 13.88
C LEU A 99 -26.80 -6.17 13.26
N VAL A 100 -25.65 -6.65 12.82
CA VAL A 100 -24.60 -5.87 12.20
C VAL A 100 -24.22 -6.50 10.87
N ARG A 101 -23.97 -5.63 9.89
CA ARG A 101 -23.42 -6.01 8.60
C ARG A 101 -21.91 -5.91 8.65
N VAL A 102 -21.23 -7.05 8.56
CA VAL A 102 -19.77 -7.14 8.51
C VAL A 102 -19.36 -7.27 7.06
N GLN A 103 -18.59 -6.31 6.58
CA GLN A 103 -17.92 -6.41 5.29
C GLN A 103 -16.47 -6.79 5.53
N TYR A 104 -16.03 -7.89 4.93
CA TYR A 104 -14.62 -8.28 4.93
C TYR A 104 -13.98 -7.87 3.61
N SER A 105 -12.78 -7.31 3.65
CA SER A 105 -11.97 -7.08 2.45
C SER A 105 -11.14 -8.33 2.20
N THR A 106 -11.64 -9.27 1.41
CA THR A 106 -10.77 -10.26 0.77
C THR A 106 -10.25 -9.63 -0.51
N ASP A 107 -8.94 -9.46 -0.56
CA ASP A 107 -8.06 -9.17 -1.70
C ASP A 107 -8.67 -8.47 -2.94
N GLU A 108 -8.10 -7.30 -3.24
CA GLU A 108 -8.43 -6.26 -4.24
C GLU A 108 -8.57 -6.71 -5.74
N SER A 109 -9.05 -7.92 -6.05
CA SER A 109 -9.10 -8.43 -7.44
C SER A 109 -10.46 -8.90 -7.92
N THR A 110 -11.53 -8.79 -7.14
CA THR A 110 -12.87 -9.15 -7.59
C THR A 110 -13.78 -7.93 -7.53
N PHE A 111 -14.22 -7.48 -8.71
CA PHE A 111 -15.14 -6.34 -8.92
C PHE A 111 -16.58 -6.68 -8.47
N SER A 112 -16.70 -7.49 -7.43
CA SER A 112 -17.95 -8.02 -6.94
C SER A 112 -18.33 -7.33 -5.64
N ILE A 113 -19.21 -6.35 -5.80
CA ILE A 113 -19.52 -5.34 -4.78
C ILE A 113 -20.25 -5.94 -3.56
N ASP A 114 -20.81 -7.14 -3.69
CA ASP A 114 -21.74 -7.72 -2.73
C ASP A 114 -21.34 -9.12 -2.21
N GLU A 115 -20.28 -9.74 -2.73
CA GLU A 115 -19.93 -11.13 -2.39
C GLU A 115 -19.36 -11.27 -0.98
N ASN A 116 -18.81 -10.18 -0.44
CA ASN A 116 -18.06 -10.21 0.82
C ASN A 116 -18.81 -9.59 2.01
N VAL A 117 -20.13 -9.76 2.05
CA VAL A 117 -20.99 -9.20 3.09
C VAL A 117 -21.65 -10.31 3.90
N SER A 118 -21.29 -10.37 5.18
CA SER A 118 -21.90 -11.30 6.14
C SER A 118 -22.70 -10.53 7.18
N TRP A 119 -23.87 -11.06 7.53
CA TRP A 119 -24.65 -10.56 8.66
C TRP A 119 -24.22 -11.27 9.94
N GLY A 120 -24.22 -10.55 11.04
CA GLY A 120 -23.91 -11.11 12.35
C GLY A 120 -24.62 -10.40 13.48
N ILE A 121 -24.59 -10.99 14.67
CA ILE A 121 -25.18 -10.43 15.89
C ILE A 121 -24.05 -10.05 16.85
N ILE A 122 -24.15 -8.87 17.47
CA ILE A 122 -23.21 -8.44 18.52
C ILE A 122 -23.40 -9.31 19.76
N ILE A 123 -22.32 -9.92 20.24
CA ILE A 123 -22.29 -10.74 21.45
C ILE A 123 -21.81 -9.89 22.63
N ASN A 124 -20.63 -9.27 22.49
CA ASN A 124 -19.97 -8.53 23.57
C ASN A 124 -19.05 -7.44 23.02
N PHE A 125 -18.82 -6.41 23.83
CA PHE A 125 -17.95 -5.28 23.53
C PHE A 125 -17.02 -5.03 24.72
N GLU A 126 -15.71 -4.93 24.46
CA GLU A 126 -14.69 -4.69 25.48
C GLU A 126 -13.74 -3.57 25.06
N LYS A 127 -13.43 -2.66 26.00
CA LYS A 127 -12.41 -1.64 25.81
C LYS A 127 -11.04 -2.21 26.14
N VAL A 128 -10.20 -2.39 25.12
CA VAL A 128 -8.83 -2.86 25.27
C VAL A 128 -7.92 -1.63 25.48
N LYS A 129 -7.27 -1.57 26.65
CA LYS A 129 -6.22 -0.59 26.92
C LYS A 129 -4.87 -1.21 26.57
N THR A 130 -4.25 -0.79 25.47
CA THR A 130 -2.87 -1.18 25.17
C THR A 130 -1.94 -0.13 25.79
N ASN A 131 -1.01 -0.59 26.63
CA ASN A 131 0.02 0.26 27.23
C ASN A 131 1.26 0.19 26.34
N ALA A 132 1.18 0.79 25.15
CA ALA A 132 2.33 0.98 24.27
C ALA A 132 2.80 2.43 24.42
N GLU A 133 4.08 2.58 24.71
CA GLU A 133 4.77 3.81 25.10
C GLU A 133 4.35 5.01 24.24
N GLY A 134 3.70 6.00 24.87
CA GLY A 134 3.56 7.36 24.34
C GLY A 134 2.26 7.73 23.61
N ASN A 135 1.42 6.79 23.16
CA ASN A 135 0.12 7.11 22.56
C ASN A 135 -0.96 6.13 23.01
N ILE A 136 -1.85 6.57 23.89
CA ILE A 136 -2.99 5.78 24.38
C ILE A 136 -4.03 5.68 23.25
N HIS A 137 -3.86 4.75 22.33
CA HIS A 137 -4.91 4.37 21.40
C HIS A 137 -5.88 3.45 22.13
N THR A 138 -7.06 3.95 22.48
CA THR A 138 -8.13 3.11 23.03
C THR A 138 -8.68 2.24 21.92
N LEU A 139 -8.32 0.96 21.92
CA LEU A 139 -8.87 -0.03 21.01
C LEU A 139 -10.15 -0.61 21.60
N PHE A 140 -11.10 -0.95 20.74
CA PHE A 140 -12.33 -1.60 21.14
C PHE A 140 -12.41 -2.95 20.44
N SER A 141 -12.53 -4.01 21.23
CA SER A 141 -12.79 -5.35 20.75
C SER A 141 -14.31 -5.55 20.70
N VAL A 142 -14.82 -5.99 19.55
CA VAL A 142 -16.24 -6.33 19.40
C VAL A 142 -16.34 -7.76 18.91
N SER A 143 -17.02 -8.59 19.70
CA SER A 143 -17.28 -9.99 19.36
C SER A 143 -18.63 -10.10 18.67
N PHE A 144 -18.66 -10.75 17.51
CA PHE A 144 -19.86 -10.97 16.71
C PHE A 144 -20.02 -12.47 16.38
N ALA A 145 -21.25 -12.96 16.34
CA ALA A 145 -21.59 -14.26 15.76
C ALA A 145 -22.06 -14.06 14.31
N ILE A 146 -21.45 -14.73 13.34
CA ILE A 146 -21.88 -14.67 11.93
C ILE A 146 -23.14 -15.53 11.76
N LEU A 147 -24.21 -14.93 11.25
CA LEU A 147 -25.45 -15.60 10.90
C LEU A 147 -25.28 -16.24 9.51
N PHE A 148 -24.91 -17.51 9.46
CA PHE A 148 -25.00 -18.30 8.22
C PHE A 148 -26.48 -18.55 7.89
N MET A 149 -27.10 -17.66 7.10
CA MET A 149 -28.46 -17.88 6.57
C MET A 149 -28.46 -18.93 5.44
N GLY A 150 -28.02 -20.16 5.73
CA GLY A 150 -27.95 -21.18 4.70
C GLY A 150 -27.55 -22.57 5.20
N PHE A 151 -28.37 -23.19 6.05
CA PHE A 151 -28.49 -24.65 6.09
C PHE A 151 -29.88 -25.06 6.61
N THR A 152 -30.93 -24.71 5.87
CA THR A 152 -32.16 -25.50 5.90
C THR A 152 -31.94 -26.71 4.99
N LEU A 153 -31.32 -27.76 5.52
CA LEU A 153 -31.44 -29.08 4.93
C LEU A 153 -32.77 -29.64 5.41
N GLN A 154 -33.77 -29.58 4.54
CA GLN A 154 -34.98 -30.36 4.72
C GLN A 154 -34.68 -31.77 4.19
N LEU A 155 -34.51 -32.72 5.12
CA LEU A 155 -34.64 -34.15 4.90
C LEU A 155 -35.51 -34.72 6.03
#